data_AF-A0A402AP93-F1
#
_entry.id   AF-A0A402AP93-F1
#
_cell.length_a   1.000
_cell.length_b   1.000
_cell.length_c   1.000
_cell.angle_alpha   90.00
_cell.angle_beta   90.00
_cell.angle_gamma   90.00
#
_symmetry.space_group_name_H-M   'P 1'
#
loop_
_entity.id
_entity.type
_entity.pdbx_description
1 polymer ?
#
loop_
_entity_poly.entity_id
_entity_poly.type
_entity_poly.pdbx_seq_one_letter_code
_entity_poly.pdbx_strand_id
1 'polypeptide(L)'
;MDAGQIKPTILTHPEFVTYTQTITDLFEQWRTKHTPTLNNITIGSHPKQLIEELAEDILQIFATARLIDKYDVYQHLMSYWSDVMQDDVYMIAQDGWKANNDLIPAQLLINRYFSSEQKHIEDLEAAREAISSQMQELDEEHGGEGGLLEEAKNDKGKITKASIKIRQKDLFGEPDTENESAMLNQYLDLIEQESEASRKVKTAQKAIDTKVTARYKTLNEDEIKTLVIHDKWLATLANVIQTEINRISQSLTGRTKELAERYGTPLPKLTEEVERLSSKVNEHLKKMGMVW
;
A
#
# COMPACT_ATOMS: atom_id res chain seq x y z
N MET A 1 23.58 1.23 19.09
CA MET A 1 22.74 1.61 17.93
C MET A 1 21.49 2.26 18.45
N ASP A 2 21.10 3.41 17.91
CA ASP A 2 19.79 3.99 18.18
C ASP A 2 18.68 3.10 17.60
N ALA A 3 17.55 2.94 18.30
CA ALA A 3 16.46 2.06 17.90
C ALA A 3 15.88 2.44 16.53
N GLY A 4 15.94 3.73 16.17
CA GLY A 4 15.52 4.23 14.85
C GLY A 4 16.39 3.77 13.67
N GLN A 5 17.63 3.33 13.91
CA GLN A 5 18.60 2.93 12.87
C GLN A 5 18.63 1.42 12.59
N ILE A 6 17.96 0.61 13.43
CA ILE A 6 17.96 -0.85 13.31
C ILE A 6 17.28 -1.30 12.01
N LYS A 7 16.08 -0.76 11.72
CA LYS A 7 15.33 -1.12 10.52
C LYS A 7 16.07 -0.75 9.21
N PRO A 8 16.58 0.49 9.03
CA PRO A 8 17.41 0.84 7.87
C PRO A 8 18.64 -0.05 7.70
N THR A 9 19.31 -0.40 8.81
CA THR A 9 20.50 -1.27 8.77
C THR A 9 20.15 -2.66 8.29
N ILE A 10 19.07 -3.27 8.79
CA ILE A 10 18.64 -4.60 8.37
C ILE A 10 18.25 -4.60 6.88
N LEU A 11 17.46 -3.60 6.46
CA LEU A 11 16.99 -3.50 5.08
C LEU A 11 18.11 -3.26 4.07
N THR A 12 19.21 -2.61 4.47
CA THR A 12 20.38 -2.35 3.61
C THR A 12 21.48 -3.40 3.78
N HIS A 13 21.31 -4.36 4.69
CA HIS A 13 22.31 -5.39 4.93
C HIS A 13 22.45 -6.31 3.70
N PRO A 14 23.67 -6.52 3.17
CA PRO A 14 23.86 -7.30 1.94
C PRO A 14 23.27 -8.71 1.96
N GLU A 15 23.33 -9.40 3.11
CA GLU A 15 22.74 -10.73 3.26
C GLU A 15 21.21 -10.71 3.16
N PHE A 16 20.57 -9.67 3.73
CA PHE A 16 19.11 -9.55 3.68
C PHE A 16 18.65 -9.19 2.26
N VAL A 17 19.35 -8.29 1.57
CA VAL A 17 19.09 -7.96 0.16
C VAL A 17 19.26 -9.20 -0.73
N THR A 18 20.34 -9.96 -0.56
CA THR A 18 20.59 -11.20 -1.30
C THR A 18 19.49 -12.23 -1.03
N TYR A 19 19.05 -12.33 0.22
CA TYR A 19 17.96 -13.23 0.60
C TYR A 19 16.63 -12.82 -0.05
N THR A 20 16.25 -11.53 -0.01
CA THR A 20 15.06 -11.01 -0.69
C THR A 20 15.10 -11.29 -2.19
N GLN A 21 16.26 -11.13 -2.84
CA GLN A 21 16.43 -11.48 -4.25
C GLN A 21 16.23 -12.98 -4.48
N THR A 22 16.85 -13.84 -3.66
CA THR A 22 16.69 -15.31 -3.74
C THR A 22 15.22 -15.71 -3.68
N ILE A 23 14.45 -15.13 -2.76
CA ILE A 23 13.01 -15.42 -2.64
C ILE A 23 12.23 -14.96 -3.88
N THR A 24 12.56 -13.79 -4.41
CA THR A 24 11.95 -13.26 -5.64
C THR A 24 12.25 -14.18 -6.83
N ASP A 25 13.49 -14.67 -6.93
CA ASP A 25 13.92 -15.58 -8.00
C ASP A 25 13.23 -16.95 -7.89
N LEU A 26 13.04 -17.48 -6.67
CA LEU A 26 12.28 -18.72 -6.44
C LEU A 26 10.81 -18.56 -6.90
N PHE A 27 10.17 -17.43 -6.57
CA PHE A 27 8.81 -17.17 -7.05
C PHE A 27 8.77 -17.02 -8.58
N GLU A 28 9.75 -16.33 -9.18
CA GLU A 28 9.82 -16.17 -10.64
C GLU A 28 10.06 -17.51 -11.36
N GLN A 29 10.81 -18.43 -10.75
CA GLN A 29 10.98 -19.78 -11.24
C GLN A 29 9.64 -20.53 -11.25
N TRP A 30 8.91 -20.53 -10.13
CA TRP A 30 7.58 -21.14 -10.03
C TRP A 30 6.62 -20.54 -11.05
N ARG A 31 6.59 -19.20 -11.13
CA ARG A 31 5.77 -18.45 -12.08
C ARG A 31 6.06 -18.83 -13.52
N THR A 32 7.33 -18.86 -13.92
CA THR A 32 7.75 -19.19 -15.29
C THR A 32 7.37 -20.62 -15.64
N LYS A 33 7.53 -21.56 -14.70
CA LYS A 33 7.16 -22.97 -14.88
C LYS A 33 5.66 -23.15 -15.11
N HIS A 34 4.80 -22.45 -14.37
CA HIS A 34 3.35 -22.65 -14.41
C HIS A 34 2.59 -21.74 -15.36
N THR A 35 3.21 -20.66 -15.86
CA THR A 35 2.59 -19.76 -16.84
C THR A 35 2.05 -20.51 -18.07
N PRO A 36 2.77 -21.48 -18.69
CA PRO A 36 2.22 -22.26 -19.80
C PRO A 36 0.98 -23.07 -19.41
N THR A 37 0.97 -23.70 -18.23
CA THR A 37 -0.18 -24.45 -17.73
C THR A 37 -1.40 -23.55 -17.55
N LEU A 38 -1.22 -22.35 -16.97
CA LEU A 38 -2.29 -21.36 -16.81
C LEU A 38 -2.83 -20.86 -18.16
N ASN A 39 -1.97 -20.67 -19.17
CA ASN A 39 -2.39 -20.24 -20.51
C ASN A 39 -3.16 -21.32 -21.28
N ASN A 40 -2.96 -22.59 -20.92
CA ASN A 40 -3.59 -23.75 -21.55
C ASN A 40 -4.91 -24.17 -20.86
N ILE A 41 -5.40 -23.41 -19.88
CA ILE A 41 -6.75 -23.63 -19.33
C ILE A 41 -7.76 -23.43 -20.45
N THR A 42 -8.63 -24.42 -20.62
CA THR A 42 -9.65 -24.47 -21.68
C THR A 42 -10.96 -25.04 -21.13
N ILE A 43 -12.01 -25.04 -21.95
CA ILE A 43 -13.29 -25.62 -21.56
C ILE A 43 -13.10 -27.11 -21.22
N GLY A 44 -13.58 -27.51 -20.03
CA GLY A 44 -13.41 -28.86 -19.49
C GLY A 44 -12.14 -29.09 -18.67
N SER A 45 -11.27 -28.08 -18.50
CA SER A 45 -10.15 -28.17 -17.57
C SER A 45 -10.62 -28.49 -16.13
N HIS A 46 -9.76 -29.14 -15.35
CA HIS A 46 -10.08 -29.61 -14.00
C HIS A 46 -9.43 -28.70 -12.94
N PRO A 47 -10.17 -27.76 -12.31
CA PRO A 47 -9.57 -26.76 -11.42
C PRO A 47 -8.88 -27.37 -10.19
N LYS A 48 -9.41 -28.51 -9.69
CA LYS A 48 -8.81 -29.23 -8.56
C LYS A 48 -7.43 -29.80 -8.88
N GLN A 49 -7.24 -30.36 -10.07
CA GLN A 49 -5.94 -30.87 -10.50
C GLN A 49 -4.94 -29.74 -10.69
N LEU A 50 -5.39 -28.60 -11.23
CA LEU A 50 -4.55 -27.42 -11.39
C LEU A 50 -4.01 -26.93 -10.03
N ILE A 51 -4.86 -26.73 -9.03
CA ILE A 51 -4.38 -26.24 -7.73
C ILE A 51 -3.50 -27.26 -7.01
N GLU A 52 -3.78 -28.56 -7.14
CA GLU A 52 -2.91 -29.61 -6.59
C GLU A 52 -1.48 -29.50 -7.15
N GLU A 53 -1.34 -29.35 -8.47
CA GLU A 53 -0.03 -29.17 -9.13
C GLU A 53 0.67 -27.87 -8.68
N LEU A 54 -0.06 -26.75 -8.69
CA LEU A 54 0.46 -25.44 -8.31
C LEU A 54 0.95 -25.43 -6.85
N ALA A 55 0.14 -26.00 -5.95
CA ALA A 55 0.39 -25.97 -4.51
C ALA A 55 1.42 -27.00 -4.05
N GLU A 56 1.54 -28.15 -4.73
CA GLU A 56 2.64 -29.08 -4.48
C GLU A 56 3.98 -28.46 -4.90
N ASP A 57 4.03 -27.84 -6.09
CA ASP A 57 5.27 -27.29 -6.63
C ASP A 57 5.76 -26.06 -5.85
N ILE A 58 4.85 -25.22 -5.35
CA ILE A 58 5.25 -24.05 -4.54
C ILE A 58 5.91 -24.50 -3.23
N LEU A 59 5.43 -25.59 -2.61
CA LEU A 59 6.05 -26.17 -1.42
C LEU A 59 7.44 -26.72 -1.71
N GLN A 60 7.65 -27.31 -2.89
CA GLN A 60 8.95 -27.85 -3.29
C GLN A 60 9.96 -26.72 -3.56
N ILE A 61 9.56 -25.69 -4.32
CA ILE A 61 10.42 -24.55 -4.66
C ILE A 61 10.81 -23.76 -3.41
N PHE A 62 9.86 -23.52 -2.50
CA PHE A 62 10.15 -22.78 -1.27
C PHE A 62 10.78 -23.64 -0.16
N ALA A 63 10.94 -24.95 -0.34
CA ALA A 63 11.63 -25.79 0.64
C ALA A 63 13.11 -25.41 0.83
N THR A 64 13.72 -24.71 -0.13
CA THR A 64 15.10 -24.20 -0.03
C THR A 64 15.19 -22.83 0.65
N ALA A 65 14.06 -22.15 0.90
CA ALA A 65 14.02 -20.89 1.61
C ALA A 65 14.35 -21.10 3.10
N ARG A 66 15.10 -20.16 3.70
CA ARG A 66 15.57 -20.28 5.10
C ARG A 66 14.73 -19.51 6.12
N LEU A 67 14.26 -18.31 5.77
CA LEU A 67 13.54 -17.43 6.70
C LEU A 67 12.02 -17.42 6.44
N ILE A 68 11.58 -17.76 5.23
CA ILE A 68 10.17 -17.91 4.86
C ILE A 68 9.79 -19.36 5.09
N ASP A 69 8.71 -19.58 5.84
CA ASP A 69 8.12 -20.90 5.95
C ASP A 69 7.36 -21.23 4.66
N LYS A 70 7.71 -22.35 4.03
CA LYS A 70 7.02 -22.86 2.84
C LYS A 70 5.52 -23.09 3.08
N TYR A 71 5.12 -23.44 4.31
CA TYR A 71 3.72 -23.64 4.66
C TYR A 71 2.96 -22.32 4.69
N ASP A 72 3.58 -21.22 5.12
CA ASP A 72 2.95 -19.90 5.06
C ASP A 72 2.67 -19.50 3.60
N VAL A 73 3.66 -19.69 2.71
CA VAL A 73 3.50 -19.43 1.26
C VAL A 73 2.40 -20.29 0.64
N TYR A 74 2.38 -21.58 0.99
CA TYR A 74 1.32 -22.48 0.57
C TYR A 74 -0.06 -22.01 1.07
N GLN A 75 -0.18 -21.65 2.34
CA GLN A 75 -1.44 -21.17 2.90
C GLN A 75 -1.92 -19.90 2.19
N HIS A 76 -1.01 -18.97 1.90
CA HIS A 76 -1.33 -17.78 1.12
C HIS A 76 -1.87 -18.09 -0.28
N LEU A 77 -1.23 -19.03 -1.00
CA LEU A 77 -1.75 -19.51 -2.28
C LEU A 77 -3.13 -20.14 -2.11
N MET A 78 -3.33 -20.99 -1.11
CA MET A 78 -4.60 -21.67 -0.88
C MET A 78 -5.73 -20.73 -0.47
N SER A 79 -5.45 -19.72 0.34
CA SER A 79 -6.40 -18.65 0.67
C SER A 79 -6.78 -17.88 -0.58
N TYR A 80 -5.79 -17.40 -1.35
CA TYR A 80 -6.07 -16.69 -2.59
C TYR A 80 -6.83 -17.55 -3.61
N TRP A 81 -6.50 -18.84 -3.68
CA TRP A 81 -7.22 -19.80 -4.49
C TRP A 81 -8.69 -19.85 -4.07
N SER A 82 -8.96 -20.08 -2.79
CA SER A 82 -10.32 -20.19 -2.27
C SER A 82 -11.12 -18.89 -2.43
N ASP A 83 -10.48 -17.74 -2.29
CA ASP A 83 -11.17 -16.45 -2.25
C ASP A 83 -11.45 -15.87 -3.64
N VAL A 84 -10.59 -16.16 -4.63
CA VAL A 84 -10.64 -15.51 -5.96
C VAL A 84 -10.35 -16.48 -7.10
N MET A 85 -9.17 -17.11 -7.09
CA MET A 85 -8.67 -17.80 -8.29
C MET A 85 -9.51 -19.03 -8.65
N GLN A 86 -10.09 -19.71 -7.66
CA GLN A 86 -10.95 -20.87 -7.87
C GLN A 86 -12.15 -20.53 -8.75
N ASP A 87 -12.88 -19.48 -8.40
CA ASP A 87 -14.08 -19.05 -9.14
C ASP A 87 -13.71 -18.64 -10.56
N ASP A 88 -12.64 -17.87 -10.74
CA ASP A 88 -12.15 -17.48 -12.05
C ASP A 88 -11.80 -18.70 -12.92
N VAL A 89 -11.08 -19.69 -12.37
CA VAL A 89 -10.70 -20.90 -13.10
C VAL A 89 -11.93 -21.74 -13.45
N TYR A 90 -12.93 -21.83 -12.56
CA TYR A 90 -14.20 -22.48 -12.89
C TYR A 90 -14.94 -21.75 -14.02
N MET A 91 -14.98 -20.42 -14.01
CA MET A 91 -15.57 -19.63 -15.09
C MET A 91 -14.89 -19.92 -16.43
N ILE A 92 -13.55 -19.93 -16.47
CA ILE A 92 -12.80 -20.24 -17.69
C ILE A 92 -13.03 -21.69 -18.14
N ALA A 93 -13.08 -22.65 -17.21
CA ALA A 93 -13.30 -24.06 -17.52
C ALA A 93 -14.73 -24.34 -18.04
N GLN A 94 -15.70 -23.48 -17.74
CA GLN A 94 -17.09 -23.60 -18.23
C GLN A 94 -17.31 -22.82 -19.52
N ASP A 95 -16.87 -21.57 -19.55
CA ASP A 95 -17.22 -20.61 -20.61
C ASP A 95 -16.08 -20.29 -21.57
N GLY A 96 -14.85 -20.75 -21.27
CA GLY A 96 -13.64 -20.33 -21.96
C GLY A 96 -13.19 -18.93 -21.53
N TRP A 97 -12.21 -18.40 -22.25
CA TRP A 97 -11.65 -17.06 -22.02
C TRP A 97 -12.58 -15.96 -22.52
N LYS A 98 -13.68 -15.71 -21.78
CA LYS A 98 -14.63 -14.63 -22.09
C LYS A 98 -14.48 -13.47 -21.12
N ALA A 99 -14.38 -12.26 -21.66
CA ALA A 99 -14.33 -11.05 -20.85
C ALA A 99 -15.68 -10.83 -20.14
N ASN A 100 -15.63 -10.71 -18.82
CA ASN A 100 -16.76 -10.30 -17.99
C ASN A 100 -16.24 -9.51 -16.76
N ASN A 101 -17.13 -8.88 -16.01
CA ASN A 101 -16.77 -8.01 -14.89
C ASN A 101 -16.21 -8.76 -13.66
N ASP A 102 -16.52 -10.04 -13.52
CA ASP A 102 -16.08 -10.87 -12.38
C ASP A 102 -14.66 -11.39 -12.63
N LEU A 103 -14.42 -11.95 -13.82
CA LEU A 103 -13.12 -12.47 -14.25
C LEU A 103 -12.10 -11.34 -14.42
N ILE A 104 -12.51 -10.23 -15.05
CA ILE A 104 -11.65 -9.07 -15.30
C ILE A 104 -12.30 -7.86 -14.63
N PRO A 105 -11.95 -7.52 -13.38
CA PRO A 105 -12.39 -6.27 -12.75
C PRO A 105 -11.96 -5.03 -13.55
N ALA A 106 -12.79 -3.99 -13.54
CA ALA A 106 -12.52 -2.75 -14.30
C ALA A 106 -11.16 -2.13 -13.96
N GLN A 107 -10.72 -2.26 -12.71
CA GLN A 107 -9.43 -1.75 -12.25
C GLN A 107 -8.24 -2.37 -12.99
N LEU A 108 -8.32 -3.64 -13.44
CA LEU A 108 -7.25 -4.26 -14.23
C LEU A 108 -7.10 -3.58 -15.59
N LEU A 109 -8.22 -3.27 -16.25
CA LEU A 109 -8.19 -2.54 -17.51
C LEU A 109 -7.68 -1.11 -17.33
N ILE A 110 -8.09 -0.45 -16.25
CA ILE A 110 -7.62 0.89 -15.91
C ILE A 110 -6.11 0.88 -15.70
N ASN A 111 -5.60 -0.01 -14.82
CA ASN A 111 -4.18 -0.10 -14.52
C ASN A 111 -3.33 -0.39 -15.78
N ARG A 112 -3.82 -1.28 -16.65
CA ARG A 112 -3.06 -1.69 -17.84
C ARG A 112 -3.12 -0.68 -18.98
N TYR A 113 -4.31 -0.13 -19.27
CA TYR A 113 -4.55 0.64 -20.51
C TYR A 113 -4.83 2.12 -20.28
N PHE A 114 -5.22 2.53 -19.08
CA PHE A 114 -5.68 3.89 -18.78
C PHE A 114 -5.00 4.46 -17.53
N SER A 115 -3.76 4.05 -17.26
CA SER A 115 -3.00 4.49 -16.08
C SER A 115 -2.72 5.99 -16.10
N SER A 116 -2.52 6.60 -17.28
CA SER A 116 -2.39 8.05 -17.43
C SER A 116 -3.67 8.79 -17.04
N GLU A 117 -4.83 8.29 -17.46
CA GLU A 117 -6.12 8.87 -17.13
C GLU A 117 -6.47 8.67 -15.66
N GLN A 118 -6.16 7.50 -15.09
CA GLN A 118 -6.26 7.26 -13.66
C GLN A 118 -5.40 8.26 -12.88
N LYS A 119 -4.14 8.45 -13.31
CA LYS A 119 -3.24 9.40 -12.67
C LYS A 119 -3.77 10.84 -12.74
N HIS A 120 -4.36 11.23 -13.88
CA HIS A 120 -5.01 12.52 -14.02
C HIS A 120 -6.22 12.69 -13.07
N ILE A 121 -7.02 11.65 -12.87
CA ILE A 121 -8.11 11.65 -11.89
C ILE A 121 -7.55 11.84 -10.48
N GLU A 122 -6.52 11.06 -10.11
CA GLU A 122 -5.86 11.17 -8.80
C GLU A 122 -5.32 12.59 -8.55
N ASP A 123 -4.71 13.22 -9.56
CA ASP A 123 -4.19 14.60 -9.44
C ASP A 123 -5.31 15.62 -9.27
N LEU A 124 -6.45 15.45 -9.96
CA LEU A 124 -7.64 16.28 -9.77
C LEU A 124 -8.27 16.09 -8.39
N GLU A 125 -8.28 14.86 -7.87
CA GLU A 125 -8.77 14.56 -6.52
C GLU A 125 -7.87 15.13 -5.45
N ALA A 126 -6.54 15.03 -5.60
CA ALA A 126 -5.59 15.66 -4.70
C ALA A 126 -5.74 17.19 -4.68
N ALA A 127 -5.96 17.82 -5.84
CA ALA A 127 -6.23 19.26 -5.92
C ALA A 127 -7.56 19.65 -5.23
N ARG A 128 -8.62 18.85 -5.42
CA ARG A 128 -9.91 19.04 -4.73
C ARG A 128 -9.75 18.92 -3.22
N GLU A 129 -9.02 17.90 -2.76
CA GLU A 129 -8.78 17.66 -1.33
C GLU A 129 -7.98 18.82 -0.72
N ALA A 130 -6.96 19.33 -1.41
CA ALA A 130 -6.20 20.49 -0.95
C ALA A 130 -7.08 21.75 -0.77
N ILE A 131 -8.02 22.00 -1.68
CA ILE A 131 -9.00 23.09 -1.54
C ILE A 131 -9.90 22.83 -0.32
N SER A 132 -10.38 21.60 -0.14
CA SER A 132 -11.21 21.22 1.00
C SER A 132 -10.47 21.41 2.33
N SER A 133 -9.18 21.07 2.40
CA SER A 133 -8.34 21.31 3.57
C SER A 133 -8.19 22.81 3.86
N GLN A 134 -7.94 23.64 2.84
CA GLN A 134 -7.87 25.11 3.02
C GLN A 134 -9.19 25.69 3.55
N MET A 135 -10.33 25.20 3.05
CA MET A 135 -11.64 25.62 3.54
C MET A 135 -11.87 25.22 5.00
N GLN A 136 -11.38 24.05 5.40
CA GLN A 136 -11.45 23.59 6.79
C GLN A 136 -10.56 24.44 7.70
N GLU A 137 -9.31 24.72 7.29
CA GLU A 137 -8.39 25.59 8.03
C GLU A 137 -9.01 26.98 8.27
N LEU A 138 -9.60 27.59 7.23
CA LEU A 138 -10.27 28.89 7.38
C LEU A 138 -11.51 28.84 8.28
N ASP A 139 -12.30 27.77 8.25
CA ASP A 139 -13.46 27.61 9.13
C ASP A 139 -13.03 27.37 10.60
N GLU A 140 -11.93 26.67 10.83
CA GLU A 140 -11.35 26.49 12.16
C GLU A 140 -10.78 27.80 12.73
N GLU A 141 -10.07 28.59 11.91
CA GLU A 141 -9.47 29.86 12.34
C GLU A 141 -10.47 31.00 12.49
N HIS A 142 -11.46 31.09 11.59
CA HIS A 142 -12.37 32.23 11.49
C HIS A 142 -13.84 31.90 11.71
N GLY A 143 -14.22 30.64 11.88
CA GLY A 143 -15.61 30.23 12.08
C GLY A 143 -16.05 30.07 13.54
N GLY A 144 -15.16 30.32 14.51
CA GLY A 144 -15.46 30.32 15.94
C GLY A 144 -16.01 31.65 16.45
N GLU A 145 -16.28 31.74 17.76
CA GLU A 145 -16.80 32.95 18.43
C GLU A 145 -15.90 34.16 18.20
N GLY A 146 -16.47 35.24 17.63
CA GLY A 146 -15.76 36.47 17.26
C GLY A 146 -14.97 36.38 15.95
N GLY A 147 -15.10 35.29 15.19
CA GLY A 147 -14.41 35.08 13.93
C GLY A 147 -15.14 35.69 12.72
N LEU A 148 -14.37 36.04 11.68
CA LEU A 148 -14.87 36.70 10.45
C LEU A 148 -15.85 35.84 9.62
N LEU A 149 -15.98 34.55 9.92
CA LEU A 149 -16.88 33.62 9.24
C LEU A 149 -18.01 33.11 10.13
N GLU A 150 -18.07 33.51 11.40
CA GLU A 150 -19.06 33.04 12.37
C GLU A 150 -20.50 33.28 11.86
N GLU A 151 -20.80 34.53 11.50
CA GLU A 151 -22.14 34.93 11.04
C GLU A 151 -22.47 34.44 9.62
N ALA A 152 -21.49 33.88 8.90
CA ALA A 152 -21.70 33.28 7.59
C ALA A 152 -22.15 31.81 7.67
N LYS A 153 -22.21 31.22 8.87
CA LYS A 153 -22.74 29.88 9.09
C LYS A 153 -24.27 29.87 9.01
N ASN A 154 -24.82 28.84 8.37
CA ASN A 154 -26.26 28.59 8.40
C ASN A 154 -26.70 27.93 9.72
N ASP A 155 -28.00 27.67 9.88
CA ASP A 155 -28.61 27.00 11.05
C ASP A 155 -28.01 25.62 11.39
N LYS A 156 -27.20 25.04 10.49
CA LYS A 156 -26.52 23.75 10.66
C LYS A 156 -25.02 23.92 10.95
N GLY A 157 -24.55 25.14 11.20
CA GLY A 157 -23.14 25.45 11.45
C GLY A 157 -22.25 25.35 10.20
N LYS A 158 -22.81 25.36 8.99
CA LYS A 158 -22.05 25.22 7.73
C LYS A 158 -21.97 26.53 6.97
N ILE A 159 -20.80 26.83 6.42
CA ILE A 159 -20.61 27.93 5.48
C ILE A 159 -20.94 27.43 4.07
N THR A 160 -21.83 28.14 3.38
CA THR A 160 -22.32 27.76 2.05
C THR A 160 -22.35 28.99 1.14
N LYS A 161 -22.34 28.78 -0.17
CA LYS A 161 -22.53 29.87 -1.14
C LYS A 161 -23.79 30.70 -0.88
N ALA A 162 -24.85 30.09 -0.37
CA ALA A 162 -26.09 30.79 -0.02
C ALA A 162 -25.93 31.64 1.25
N SER A 163 -25.34 31.07 2.31
CA SER A 163 -25.16 31.78 3.60
C SER A 163 -24.16 32.93 3.49
N ILE A 164 -23.07 32.76 2.72
CA ILE A 164 -22.15 33.86 2.41
C ILE A 164 -22.88 35.02 1.71
N LYS A 165 -23.72 34.71 0.71
CA LYS A 165 -24.47 35.74 -0.03
C LYS A 165 -25.51 36.46 0.82
N ILE A 166 -26.04 35.81 1.85
CA ILE A 166 -26.93 36.44 2.83
C ILE A 166 -26.10 37.43 3.67
N ARG A 167 -25.00 36.94 4.29
CA ARG A 167 -24.13 37.78 5.11
C ARG A 167 -23.56 38.98 4.34
N GLN A 168 -23.13 38.79 3.09
CA GLN A 168 -22.67 39.89 2.23
C GLN A 168 -23.72 40.99 1.99
N LYS A 169 -25.02 40.67 2.04
CA LYS A 169 -26.08 41.69 1.95
C LYS A 169 -26.30 42.40 3.28
N ASP A 170 -26.17 41.67 4.38
CA ASP A 170 -26.36 42.21 5.73
C ASP A 170 -25.24 43.20 6.10
N LEU A 171 -24.02 42.97 5.59
CA LEU A 171 -22.88 43.91 5.71
C LEU A 171 -23.09 45.27 5.02
N PHE A 172 -24.14 45.44 4.22
CA PHE A 172 -24.37 46.66 3.46
C PHE A 172 -24.74 47.84 4.37
N GLY A 173 -23.77 48.73 4.62
CA GLY A 173 -23.94 49.93 5.45
C GLY A 173 -23.36 49.80 6.86
N GLU A 174 -22.75 48.67 7.19
CA GLU A 174 -22.00 48.49 8.43
C GLU A 174 -20.58 49.06 8.32
N PRO A 175 -20.10 49.84 9.31
CA PRO A 175 -18.73 50.33 9.35
C PRO A 175 -17.75 49.18 9.68
N ASP A 176 -16.51 49.30 9.19
CA ASP A 176 -15.37 48.40 9.51
C ASP A 176 -15.52 46.93 9.06
N THR A 177 -16.19 46.70 7.92
CA THR A 177 -16.49 45.36 7.38
C THR A 177 -15.56 44.89 6.26
N GLU A 178 -14.46 45.62 6.00
CA GLU A 178 -13.55 45.33 4.89
C GLU A 178 -12.89 43.95 5.04
N ASN A 179 -12.40 43.62 6.24
CA ASN A 179 -11.74 42.34 6.53
C ASN A 179 -12.71 41.16 6.42
N GLU A 180 -13.93 41.32 6.93
CA GLU A 180 -14.98 40.29 6.84
C GLU A 180 -15.39 40.06 5.39
N SER A 181 -15.65 41.13 4.65
CA SER A 181 -16.01 41.07 3.23
C SER A 181 -14.92 40.39 2.39
N ALA A 182 -13.65 40.68 2.67
CA ALA A 182 -12.52 40.02 2.05
C ALA A 182 -12.49 38.51 2.35
N MET A 183 -12.65 38.13 3.63
CA MET A 183 -12.67 36.72 4.06
C MET A 183 -13.84 35.94 3.43
N LEU A 184 -15.03 36.54 3.38
CA LEU A 184 -16.21 35.95 2.74
C LEU A 184 -16.02 35.74 1.24
N ASN A 185 -15.36 36.68 0.55
CA ASN A 185 -15.04 36.52 -0.87
C ASN A 185 -13.99 35.43 -1.12
N GLN A 186 -12.96 35.34 -0.27
CA GLN A 186 -11.96 34.27 -0.34
C GLN A 186 -12.61 32.89 -0.14
N TYR A 187 -13.45 32.74 0.88
CA TYR A 187 -14.15 31.48 1.13
C TYR A 187 -15.14 31.15 0.00
N LEU A 188 -15.84 32.14 -0.55
CA LEU A 188 -16.72 31.96 -1.70
C LEU A 188 -15.97 31.47 -2.94
N ASP A 189 -14.79 32.03 -3.22
CA ASP A 189 -13.93 31.59 -4.31
C ASP A 189 -13.48 30.13 -4.13
N LEU A 190 -13.06 29.75 -2.91
CA LEU A 190 -12.72 28.35 -2.60
C LEU A 190 -13.91 27.39 -2.80
N ILE A 191 -15.13 27.77 -2.41
CA ILE A 191 -16.34 26.98 -2.69
C ILE A 191 -16.55 26.80 -4.21
N GLU A 192 -16.33 27.86 -5.00
CA GLU A 192 -16.47 27.79 -6.46
C GLU A 192 -15.40 26.89 -7.08
N GLN A 193 -14.15 27.00 -6.63
CA GLN A 193 -13.04 26.14 -7.04
C GLN A 193 -13.28 24.67 -6.67
N GLU A 194 -13.75 24.37 -5.45
CA GLU A 194 -14.09 23.02 -4.99
C GLU A 194 -15.20 22.40 -5.86
N SER A 195 -16.23 23.19 -6.18
CA SER A 195 -17.33 22.76 -7.05
C SER A 195 -16.84 22.47 -8.47
N GLU A 196 -15.97 23.30 -9.02
CA GLU A 196 -15.39 23.07 -10.34
C GLU A 196 -14.45 21.85 -10.37
N ALA A 197 -13.59 21.70 -9.36
CA ALA A 197 -12.72 20.55 -9.21
C ALA A 197 -13.53 19.24 -9.10
N SER A 198 -14.59 19.23 -8.28
CA SER A 198 -15.52 18.10 -8.16
C SER A 198 -16.19 17.74 -9.49
N ARG A 199 -16.59 18.74 -10.30
CA ARG A 199 -17.12 18.52 -11.65
C ARG A 199 -16.08 17.93 -12.60
N LYS A 200 -14.83 18.39 -12.55
CA LYS A 200 -13.72 17.86 -13.36
C LYS A 200 -13.45 16.39 -13.03
N VAL A 201 -13.33 16.05 -11.74
CA VAL A 201 -13.19 14.65 -11.27
C VAL A 201 -14.33 13.78 -11.81
N LYS A 202 -15.59 14.19 -11.63
CA LYS A 202 -16.76 13.43 -12.10
C LYS A 202 -16.77 13.24 -13.61
N THR A 203 -16.33 14.24 -14.37
CA THR A 203 -16.27 14.17 -15.83
C THR A 203 -15.19 13.21 -16.29
N ALA A 204 -13.99 13.28 -15.69
CA ALA A 204 -12.88 12.37 -15.96
C ALA A 204 -13.23 10.93 -15.59
N GLN A 205 -13.90 10.70 -14.45
CA GLN A 205 -14.37 9.37 -14.05
C GLN A 205 -15.36 8.78 -15.06
N LYS A 206 -16.37 9.56 -15.49
CA LYS A 206 -17.29 9.09 -16.54
C LYS A 206 -16.58 8.78 -17.86
N ALA A 207 -15.54 9.54 -18.20
CA ALA A 207 -14.77 9.31 -19.40
C ALA A 207 -13.98 7.99 -19.32
N ILE A 208 -13.34 7.68 -18.18
CA ILE A 208 -12.63 6.41 -18.00
C ILE A 208 -13.60 5.23 -17.98
N ASP A 209 -14.76 5.35 -17.31
CA ASP A 209 -15.79 4.29 -17.30
C ASP A 209 -16.31 3.97 -18.71
N THR A 210 -16.48 5.01 -19.53
CA THR A 210 -16.89 4.87 -20.94
C THR A 210 -15.81 4.14 -21.76
N LYS A 211 -14.53 4.51 -21.57
CA LYS A 211 -13.39 3.85 -22.23
C LYS A 211 -13.26 2.39 -21.81
N VAL A 212 -13.40 2.09 -20.52
CA VAL A 212 -13.38 0.73 -19.96
C VAL A 212 -14.48 -0.12 -20.57
N THR A 213 -15.72 0.38 -20.59
CA THR A 213 -16.87 -0.31 -21.20
C THR A 213 -16.65 -0.60 -22.69
N ALA A 214 -16.05 0.35 -23.42
CA ALA A 214 -15.70 0.14 -24.82
C ALA A 214 -14.60 -0.93 -24.95
N ARG A 215 -13.58 -0.91 -24.08
CA ARG A 215 -12.46 -1.84 -24.14
C ARG A 215 -12.90 -3.28 -23.91
N TYR A 216 -13.79 -3.55 -22.93
CA TYR A 216 -14.34 -4.89 -22.69
C TYR A 216 -14.89 -5.56 -23.95
N LYS A 217 -15.54 -4.81 -24.84
CA LYS A 217 -16.13 -5.34 -26.09
C LYS A 217 -15.10 -5.73 -27.16
N THR A 218 -13.86 -5.29 -26.99
CA THR A 218 -12.78 -5.43 -27.99
C THR A 218 -11.65 -6.34 -27.52
N LEU A 219 -11.72 -6.84 -26.28
CA LEU A 219 -10.69 -7.71 -25.73
C LEU A 219 -10.64 -9.03 -26.50
N ASN A 220 -9.45 -9.40 -26.96
CA ASN A 220 -9.20 -10.73 -27.51
C ASN A 220 -8.75 -11.71 -26.42
N GLU A 221 -8.68 -13.00 -26.76
CA GLU A 221 -8.32 -14.05 -25.81
C GLU A 221 -6.93 -13.86 -25.19
N ASP A 222 -5.92 -13.47 -25.97
CA ASP A 222 -4.56 -13.27 -25.47
C ASP A 222 -4.48 -12.08 -24.48
N GLU A 223 -5.25 -11.02 -24.76
CA GLU A 223 -5.38 -9.88 -23.86
C GLU A 223 -6.09 -10.28 -22.57
N ILE A 224 -7.14 -11.10 -22.64
CA ILE A 224 -7.85 -11.64 -21.47
C ILE A 224 -6.90 -12.49 -20.62
N LYS A 225 -6.18 -13.44 -21.24
CA LYS A 225 -5.17 -14.27 -20.57
C LYS A 225 -4.14 -13.41 -19.87
N THR A 226 -3.67 -12.36 -20.53
CA THR A 226 -2.67 -11.46 -19.95
C THR A 226 -3.23 -10.74 -18.71
N LEU A 227 -4.43 -10.17 -18.80
CA LEU A 227 -5.07 -9.46 -17.69
C LEU A 227 -5.33 -10.38 -16.49
N VAL A 228 -5.83 -11.59 -16.74
CA VAL A 228 -6.19 -12.53 -15.68
C VAL A 228 -4.96 -13.22 -15.10
N ILE A 229 -4.11 -13.80 -15.93
CA ILE A 229 -2.97 -14.59 -15.45
C ILE A 229 -1.89 -13.66 -14.87
N HIS A 230 -1.46 -12.65 -15.63
CA HIS A 230 -0.33 -11.81 -15.21
C HIS A 230 -0.78 -10.68 -14.28
N ASP A 231 -1.80 -9.92 -14.66
CA ASP A 231 -2.15 -8.68 -13.96
C ASP A 231 -3.06 -8.91 -12.74
N LYS A 232 -3.79 -10.04 -12.69
CA LYS A 232 -4.61 -10.46 -11.53
C LYS A 232 -3.90 -11.53 -10.71
N TRP A 233 -3.83 -12.77 -11.19
CA TRP A 233 -3.42 -13.92 -10.37
C TRP A 233 -1.96 -13.86 -9.94
N LEU A 234 -1.03 -13.77 -10.89
CA LEU A 234 0.40 -13.76 -10.59
C LEU A 234 0.84 -12.47 -9.89
N ALA A 235 0.26 -11.32 -10.25
CA ALA A 235 0.49 -10.06 -9.56
C ALA A 235 0.03 -10.11 -8.09
N THR A 236 -1.15 -10.68 -7.80
CA THR A 236 -1.61 -10.85 -6.42
C THR A 236 -0.68 -11.78 -5.65
N LEU A 237 -0.30 -12.94 -6.21
CA LEU A 237 0.63 -13.85 -5.55
C LEU A 237 2.01 -13.22 -5.31
N ALA A 238 2.55 -12.48 -6.28
CA ALA A 238 3.81 -11.74 -6.13
C ALA A 238 3.73 -10.73 -4.96
N ASN A 239 2.63 -9.98 -4.86
CA ASN A 239 2.41 -9.03 -3.77
C ASN A 239 2.31 -9.73 -2.41
N VAL A 240 1.73 -10.93 -2.35
CA VAL A 240 1.68 -11.71 -1.11
C VAL A 240 3.08 -12.17 -0.70
N ILE A 241 3.90 -12.69 -1.63
CA ILE A 241 5.30 -13.03 -1.34
C ILE A 241 6.08 -11.80 -0.87
N GLN A 242 5.88 -10.65 -1.50
CA GLN A 242 6.53 -9.40 -1.08
C GLN A 242 6.09 -8.95 0.33
N THR A 243 4.82 -9.14 0.66
CA THR A 243 4.29 -8.86 2.00
C THR A 243 4.92 -9.79 3.04
N GLU A 244 5.15 -11.06 2.69
CA GLU A 244 5.84 -12.02 3.55
C GLU A 244 7.30 -11.66 3.80
N ILE A 245 8.02 -11.20 2.78
CA ILE A 245 9.37 -10.63 2.94
C ILE A 245 9.35 -9.44 3.90
N ASN A 246 8.36 -8.55 3.76
CA ASN A 246 8.20 -7.39 4.64
C ASN A 246 7.88 -7.79 6.07
N ARG A 247 7.04 -8.81 6.28
CA ARG A 247 6.69 -9.37 7.60
C ARG A 247 7.94 -9.91 8.32
N ILE A 248 8.80 -10.63 7.60
CA ILE A 248 10.07 -11.14 8.13
C ILE A 248 11.00 -9.99 8.51
N SER A 249 11.11 -8.96 7.68
CA SER A 249 11.92 -7.78 7.99
C SER A 249 11.48 -7.11 9.29
N GLN A 250 10.17 -6.98 9.50
CA GLN A 250 9.60 -6.43 10.73
C GLN A 250 9.88 -7.33 11.94
N SER A 251 9.69 -8.65 11.80
CA SER A 251 9.99 -9.62 12.86
C SER A 251 11.46 -9.59 13.27
N LEU A 252 12.38 -9.57 12.29
CA LEU A 252 13.81 -9.49 12.53
C LEU A 252 14.19 -8.19 13.24
N THR A 253 13.61 -7.05 12.82
CA THR A 253 13.80 -5.75 13.48
C THR A 253 13.36 -5.80 14.94
N GLY A 254 12.17 -6.38 15.21
CA GLY A 254 11.66 -6.53 16.58
C GLY A 254 12.60 -7.37 17.45
N ARG A 255 13.02 -8.54 16.96
CA ARG A 255 13.96 -9.42 17.67
C ARG A 255 15.33 -8.77 17.90
N THR A 256 15.84 -8.02 16.93
CA THR A 256 17.11 -7.28 17.10
C THR A 256 16.97 -6.19 18.16
N LYS A 257 15.83 -5.48 18.21
CA LYS A 257 15.55 -4.49 19.25
C LYS A 257 15.46 -5.13 20.64
N GLU A 258 14.70 -6.20 20.78
CA GLU A 258 14.61 -6.97 22.03
C GLU A 258 15.98 -7.46 22.49
N LEU A 259 16.83 -7.94 21.57
CA LEU A 259 18.18 -8.38 21.88
C LEU A 259 19.05 -7.21 22.34
N ALA A 260 18.99 -6.06 21.66
CA ALA A 260 19.72 -4.87 22.04
C ALA A 260 19.31 -4.37 23.45
N GLU A 261 18.02 -4.37 23.76
CA GLU A 261 17.49 -3.99 25.08
C GLU A 261 17.91 -4.99 26.16
N ARG A 262 17.76 -6.29 25.90
CA ARG A 262 18.08 -7.35 26.86
C ARG A 262 19.57 -7.42 27.20
N TYR A 263 20.44 -7.23 26.20
CA TYR A 263 21.89 -7.32 26.39
C TYR A 263 22.57 -5.96 26.62
N GLY A 264 21.87 -4.84 26.45
CA GLY A 264 22.43 -3.50 26.63
C GLY A 264 22.98 -3.22 28.03
N THR A 265 22.39 -3.80 29.08
CA THR A 265 22.81 -3.62 30.47
C THR A 265 23.71 -4.74 31.02
N PRO A 266 23.43 -6.04 30.81
CA PRO A 266 24.25 -7.11 31.39
C PRO A 266 25.59 -7.31 30.67
N LEU A 267 25.69 -7.03 29.37
CA LEU A 267 26.94 -7.26 28.62
C LEU A 267 28.08 -6.33 29.08
N PRO A 268 27.88 -5.01 29.26
CA PRO A 268 28.93 -4.13 29.80
C PRO A 268 29.38 -4.53 31.20
N LYS A 269 28.45 -4.93 32.07
CA LYS A 269 28.77 -5.40 33.44
C LYS A 269 29.63 -6.66 33.44
N LEU A 270 29.36 -7.60 32.52
CA LEU A 270 30.18 -8.79 32.37
C LEU A 270 31.57 -8.45 31.81
N THR A 271 31.67 -7.50 30.88
CA THR A 271 32.96 -7.02 30.36
C THR A 271 33.79 -6.35 31.44
N GLU A 272 33.20 -5.46 32.25
CA GLU A 272 33.86 -4.82 33.39
C GLU A 272 34.35 -5.85 34.42
N GLU A 273 33.55 -6.87 34.70
CA GLU A 273 33.92 -7.92 35.63
C GLU A 273 35.07 -8.81 35.10
N VAL A 274 35.06 -9.14 33.81
CA VAL A 274 36.16 -9.84 33.15
C VAL A 274 37.43 -9.01 33.16
N GLU A 275 37.35 -7.70 32.88
CA GLU A 275 38.50 -6.80 32.91
C GLU A 275 39.09 -6.67 34.32
N ARG A 276 38.22 -6.57 35.34
CA ARG A 276 38.60 -6.54 36.75
C ARG A 276 39.29 -7.83 37.19
N LEU A 277 38.73 -8.99 36.84
CA LEU A 277 39.29 -10.29 37.17
C LEU A 277 40.61 -10.54 36.42
N SER A 278 40.68 -10.18 35.14
CA SER A 278 41.91 -10.28 34.34
C SER A 278 43.02 -9.41 34.90
N SER A 279 42.70 -8.19 35.35
CA SER A 279 43.65 -7.30 36.03
C SER A 279 44.21 -7.94 37.32
N LYS A 280 43.35 -8.55 38.15
CA LYS A 280 43.79 -9.28 39.35
C LYS A 280 44.68 -10.46 39.01
N VAL A 281 44.31 -11.27 38.01
CA VAL A 281 45.12 -12.41 37.58
C VAL A 281 46.49 -11.93 37.09
N ASN A 282 46.55 -10.87 36.29
CA ASN A 282 47.80 -10.27 35.84
C ASN A 282 48.66 -9.76 37.01
N GLU A 283 48.07 -9.13 38.03
CA GLU A 283 48.82 -8.75 39.24
C GLU A 283 49.36 -9.96 40.00
N HIS A 284 48.56 -11.03 40.14
CA HIS A 284 49.00 -12.26 40.81
C HIS A 284 50.12 -12.96 40.03
N LEU A 285 50.02 -13.04 38.71
CA LEU A 285 51.06 -13.61 37.83
C LEU A 285 52.36 -12.80 37.92
N LYS A 286 52.29 -11.46 37.94
CA LYS A 286 53.45 -10.59 38.19
C LYS A 286 54.10 -10.86 39.55
N LYS A 287 53.30 -11.02 40.62
CA LYS A 287 53.82 -11.35 41.96
C LYS A 287 54.47 -12.73 42.04
N MET A 288 54.06 -13.67 41.20
CA MET A 288 54.64 -15.01 41.08
C MET A 288 55.88 -15.06 40.18
N GLY A 289 56.34 -13.91 39.66
CA GLY A 289 57.57 -13.83 38.86
C GLY A 289 57.39 -14.23 37.39
N MET A 290 56.16 -14.46 36.92
CA MET A 290 55.89 -14.59 35.49
C MET A 290 55.70 -13.21 34.88
N VAL A 291 56.64 -12.82 34.02
CA VAL A 291 56.58 -11.59 33.22
C VAL A 291 56.38 -11.99 31.76
N TRP A 292 55.33 -11.47 31.11
CA TRP A 292 55.22 -11.36 29.66
C TRP A 292 55.06 -9.89 29.31
#